data_AF-A0A9E0P0Q2-F1
#
_entry.id   AF-A0A9E0P0Q2-F1
#
_cell.length_a   1.000
_cell.length_b   1.000
_cell.length_c   1.000
_cell.angle_alpha   90.00
_cell.angle_beta   90.00
_cell.angle_gamma   90.00
#
_symmetry.space_group_name_H-M   'P 1'
#
loop_
_entity.id
_entity.type
_entity.pdbx_description
1 polymer ?
#
loop_
_entity_poly.entity_id
_entity_poly.type
_entity_poly.pdbx_seq_one_letter_code
_entity_poly.pdbx_strand_id
1 'polypeptide(L)'
;MQESKLSIQRTYLLKVRFATGIHPTKVKIETAEIPFQIDSSIDDLEVRQMGKEYARQQLAEQGYPLGEIRIIEMQMLSSKG
;
A
#
# COMPACT_ATOMS: atom_id res chain seq x y z
N MET A 1 -24.10 -22.27 17.48
CA MET A 1 -22.64 -22.45 17.51
C MET A 1 -22.06 -21.35 16.66
N GLN A 2 -21.40 -20.38 17.29
CA GLN A 2 -20.90 -19.17 16.63
C GLN A 2 -19.52 -19.54 16.07
N GLU A 3 -19.41 -19.73 14.76
CA GLU A 3 -18.14 -20.02 14.11
C GLU A 3 -17.23 -18.82 14.32
N SER A 4 -16.30 -18.95 15.27
CA SER A 4 -15.13 -18.08 15.33
C SER A 4 -14.34 -18.31 14.05
N LYS A 5 -14.66 -17.54 13.00
CA LYS A 5 -13.78 -17.41 11.84
C LYS A 5 -12.46 -16.88 12.41
N LEU A 6 -11.48 -17.76 12.58
CA LEU A 6 -10.10 -17.35 12.71
C LEU A 6 -9.78 -16.57 11.43
N SER A 7 -9.86 -15.25 11.49
CA SER A 7 -9.36 -14.39 10.42
C SER A 7 -7.86 -14.57 10.36
N ILE A 8 -7.41 -15.45 9.47
CA ILE A 8 -5.99 -15.63 9.18
C ILE A 8 -5.57 -14.34 8.49
N GLN A 9 -4.77 -13.49 9.14
CA GLN A 9 -4.27 -12.26 8.53
C GLN A 9 -2.92 -12.52 7.86
N ARG A 10 -2.76 -12.01 6.64
CA ARG A 10 -1.47 -11.91 5.96
C ARG A 10 -0.92 -10.51 6.15
N THR A 11 0.38 -10.44 6.41
CA THR A 11 1.11 -9.18 6.45
C THR A 11 2.02 -9.08 5.23
N TYR A 12 1.87 -8.00 4.48
CA TYR A 12 2.71 -7.63 3.37
C TYR A 12 3.49 -6.37 3.73
N LEU A 13 4.72 -6.27 3.24
CA LEU A 13 5.44 -5.01 3.18
C LEU A 13 5.26 -4.45 1.76
N LEU A 14 4.55 -3.33 1.65
CA LEU A 14 4.40 -2.61 0.39
C LEU A 14 5.61 -1.72 0.19
N LYS A 15 6.44 -2.04 -0.79
CA LYS A 15 7.50 -1.15 -1.25
C LYS A 15 6.97 -0.31 -2.39
N VAL A 16 6.68 0.95 -2.10
CA VAL A 16 5.97 1.86 -3.00
C VAL A 16 6.93 2.92 -3.49
N ARG A 17 7.17 2.94 -4.80
CA ARG A 17 7.93 4.00 -5.46
C ARG A 17 6.94 5.00 -6.04
N PHE A 18 7.00 6.24 -5.56
CA PHE A 18 6.03 7.26 -5.91
C PHE A 18 6.74 8.58 -6.25
N ALA A 19 6.07 9.36 -7.11
CA ALA A 19 6.44 10.72 -7.40
C ALA A 19 5.57 11.69 -6.60
N THR A 20 6.17 12.80 -6.18
CA THR A 20 5.52 13.93 -5.50
C THR A 20 5.86 15.22 -6.24
N GLY A 21 4.95 16.20 -6.24
CA GLY A 21 5.12 17.49 -6.92
C GLY A 21 4.18 17.69 -8.12
N ILE A 22 3.41 18.79 -8.12
CA ILE A 22 2.51 19.18 -9.23
C ILE A 22 3.29 19.80 -10.40
N HIS A 23 4.45 20.40 -10.12
CA HIS A 23 5.25 21.08 -11.15
C HIS A 23 6.24 20.10 -11.79
N PRO A 24 6.33 20.03 -13.14
CA PRO A 24 7.21 19.10 -13.85
C PRO A 24 8.70 19.30 -13.50
N THR A 25 9.09 20.49 -13.04
CA THR A 25 10.45 20.83 -12.61
C THR A 25 10.74 20.54 -11.13
N LYS A 26 9.73 20.16 -10.34
CA LYS A 26 9.85 19.87 -8.90
C LYS A 26 9.38 18.46 -8.55
N VAL A 27 9.32 17.57 -9.53
CA VAL A 27 8.95 16.16 -9.28
C VAL A 27 10.08 15.50 -8.49
N LYS A 28 9.77 14.98 -7.31
CA LYS A 28 10.67 14.12 -6.53
C LYS A 28 10.19 12.68 -6.63
N ILE A 29 11.12 11.75 -6.77
CA ILE A 29 10.82 10.32 -6.73
C ILE A 29 11.34 9.78 -5.41
N GLU A 30 10.44 9.19 -4.64
CA GLU A 30 10.69 8.68 -3.31
C GLU A 30 10.24 7.22 -3.24
N THR A 31 10.71 6.52 -2.22
CA THR A 31 10.29 5.14 -1.93
C THR A 31 9.87 5.06 -0.48
N ALA A 32 8.72 4.45 -0.23
CA ALA A 32 8.21 4.19 1.10
C ALA A 32 7.97 2.69 1.29
N GLU A 33 8.16 2.23 2.52
CA GLU A 33 7.87 0.88 2.96
C GLU A 33 6.68 0.96 3.92
N ILE A 34 5.56 0.37 3.53
CA ILE A 34 4.28 0.53 4.21
C ILE A 34 3.79 -0.87 4.62
N PRO A 35 3.67 -1.17 5.92
CA PRO A 35 3.12 -2.43 6.38
C PRO A 35 1.63 -2.49 6.04
N PHE A 36 1.19 -3.57 5.41
CA PHE A 36 -0.18 -3.77 4.98
C PHE A 36 -0.69 -5.12 5.48
N GLN A 37 -1.76 -5.08 6.27
CA GLN A 37 -2.40 -6.28 6.81
C GLN A 37 -3.75 -6.47 6.15
N ILE A 38 -4.01 -7.68 5.70
CA ILE A 38 -5.26 -8.04 5.03
C ILE A 38 -5.65 -9.46 5.38
N ASP A 39 -6.94 -9.74 5.33
CA ASP A 39 -7.45 -11.09 5.52
C ASP A 39 -6.92 -12.01 4.39
N SER A 40 -6.46 -13.20 4.76
CA SER A 40 -5.88 -14.17 3.82
C SER A 40 -6.90 -14.73 2.84
N SER A 41 -8.19 -14.54 3.13
CA SER A 41 -9.29 -15.00 2.28
C SER A 41 -9.53 -14.07 1.08
N ILE A 42 -8.90 -12.89 1.06
CA ILE A 42 -9.01 -11.94 -0.04
C ILE A 42 -8.11 -12.36 -1.20
N ASP A 43 -8.67 -12.35 -2.42
CA ASP A 43 -7.96 -12.66 -3.64
C ASP A 43 -6.76 -11.73 -3.89
N ASP A 44 -5.67 -12.26 -4.42
CA ASP A 44 -4.44 -11.51 -4.71
C ASP A 44 -4.66 -10.26 -5.58
N LEU A 45 -5.63 -10.29 -6.49
CA LEU A 45 -5.97 -9.13 -7.32
C LEU A 45 -6.63 -8.00 -6.49
N GLU A 46 -7.48 -8.36 -5.55
CA GLU A 46 -8.16 -7.41 -4.66
C GLU A 46 -7.18 -6.89 -3.60
N VAL A 47 -6.35 -7.76 -3.03
CA VAL A 47 -5.21 -7.40 -2.17
C VAL A 47 -4.33 -6.34 -2.85
N ARG A 48 -4.07 -6.47 -4.15
CA ARG A 48 -3.25 -5.49 -4.88
C ARG A 48 -3.92 -4.13 -5.02
N GLN A 49 -5.22 -4.10 -5.29
CA GLN A 49 -5.98 -2.86 -5.40
C GLN A 49 -6.06 -2.15 -4.04
N MET A 50 -6.41 -2.91 -3.00
CA MET A 50 -6.47 -2.42 -1.62
C MET A 50 -5.10 -1.92 -1.14
N GLY A 51 -4.02 -2.66 -1.41
CA GLY A 51 -2.66 -2.24 -1.06
C GLY A 51 -2.26 -0.92 -1.73
N LYS A 52 -2.66 -0.70 -2.99
CA LYS A 52 -2.38 0.56 -3.70
C LYS A 52 -3.13 1.74 -3.10
N GLU A 53 -4.40 1.54 -2.75
CA GLU A 53 -5.22 2.57 -2.12
C GLU A 53 -4.74 2.89 -0.70
N TYR A 54 -4.47 1.85 0.08
CA TYR A 54 -3.89 1.95 1.42
C TYR A 54 -2.56 2.70 1.39
N ALA A 55 -1.66 2.35 0.47
CA ALA A 55 -0.40 3.06 0.30
C ALA A 55 -0.59 4.57 0.02
N ARG A 56 -1.56 4.95 -0.81
CA ARG A 56 -1.86 6.37 -1.06
C ARG A 56 -2.33 7.08 0.19
N GLN A 57 -3.20 6.45 0.96
CA GLN A 57 -3.71 7.01 2.22
C GLN A 57 -2.59 7.17 3.23
N GLN A 58 -1.75 6.15 3.44
CA GLN A 58 -0.61 6.23 4.36
C GLN A 58 0.40 7.30 3.94
N LEU A 59 0.68 7.44 2.65
CA LEU A 59 1.53 8.53 2.15
C LEU A 59 0.90 9.90 2.43
N ALA A 60 -0.42 10.02 2.31
CA ALA A 60 -1.11 11.24 2.66
C ALA A 60 -1.04 11.58 4.16
N GLU A 61 -1.17 10.58 5.02
CA GLU A 61 -0.97 10.74 6.47
C GLU A 61 0.47 11.14 6.83
N GLN A 62 1.46 10.74 6.04
CA GLN A 62 2.85 11.18 6.19
C GLN A 62 3.09 12.63 5.72
N GLY A 63 2.06 13.30 5.18
CA GLY A 63 2.11 14.70 4.76
C GLY A 63 2.25 14.91 3.25
N TYR A 64 2.20 13.84 2.44
CA TYR A 64 2.24 13.97 0.99
C TYR A 64 0.82 14.24 0.43
N PRO A 65 0.56 15.39 -0.21
CA PRO A 65 -0.78 15.69 -0.71
C PRO A 65 -1.27 14.64 -1.74
N LEU A 66 -2.48 14.09 -1.53
CA LEU A 66 -3.09 13.04 -2.38
C LEU A 66 -3.10 13.39 -3.87
N GLY A 67 -3.33 14.66 -4.20
CA GLY A 67 -3.33 15.16 -5.58
C GLY A 67 -1.95 15.16 -6.25
N GLU A 68 -0.88 15.07 -5.46
CA GLU A 68 0.51 15.09 -5.93
C GLU A 68 1.16 13.70 -5.92
N ILE A 69 0.58 12.72 -5.21
CA ILE A 69 1.11 11.36 -5.13
C ILE A 69 0.78 10.58 -6.42
N ARG A 70 1.82 10.27 -7.19
CA ARG A 70 1.74 9.32 -8.30
C ARG A 70 2.53 8.07 -7.98
N ILE A 71 1.85 6.97 -7.68
CA ILE A 71 2.49 5.66 -7.57
C ILE A 71 3.00 5.24 -8.95
N ILE A 72 4.32 5.10 -9.06
CA ILE A 72 5.03 4.64 -10.27
C ILE A 72 5.08 3.12 -10.26
N GLU A 73 5.48 2.55 -9.13
CA GLU A 73 5.64 1.11 -8.94
C GLU A 73 5.28 0.74 -7.51
N MET A 74 4.72 -0.46 -7.33
CA MET A 74 4.43 -1.02 -6.03
C MET A 74 4.77 -2.51 -6.05
N GLN A 75 5.61 -2.92 -5.11
CA GLN A 75 5.95 -4.32 -4.86
C GLN A 75 5.34 -4.75 -3.53
N MET A 76 4.68 -5.91 -3.54
CA MET A 76 4.20 -6.57 -2.32
C MET A 76 5.19 -7.66 -1.95
N LEU A 77 5.85 -7.48 -0.81
CA LEU A 77 6.71 -8.50 -0.22
C LEU A 77 5.88 -9.21 0.87
N SER A 78 5.46 -10.45 0.62
CA SER A 78 4.85 -11.24 1.69
C SER A 78 5.93 -11.60 2.70
N SER A 79 5.72 -11.30 3.98
CA SER A 79 6.47 -12.00 5.01
C SER A 79 6.02 -13.46 4.98
N LYS A 80 6.84 -14.33 4.39
CA LYS A 80 6.67 -15.78 4.58
C LYS A 80 6.93 -16.06 6.06
N GLY A 81 5.85 -16.22 6.82
CA GLY A 81 5.85 -16.99 8.06
C GLY A 81 5.87 -18.47 7.73
#